data_AF-A0A1J0GJG3-F1
#
_entry.id   AF-A0A1J0GJG3-F1
#
_cell.length_a   1.000
_cell.length_b   1.000
_cell.length_c   1.000
_cell.angle_alpha   90.00
_cell.angle_beta   90.00
_cell.angle_gamma   90.00
#
_symmetry.space_group_name_H-M   'P 1'
#
loop_
_entity.id
_entity.type
_entity.pdbx_description
1 polymer ?
#
loop_
_entity_poly.entity_id
_entity_poly.type
_entity_poly.pdbx_seq_one_letter_code
_entity_poly.pdbx_strand_id
1 'polypeptide(L)'
;MVYNEPKMYFSNTDKTKGTEVLGAIANYKPPCPVLNNKGNKVLLGYTHFQEGIKADTQIKFSIVFDINTVEDINNFKEFRSKYNEYFYFKDELNTLYKGKLVGNYEIDSPIEGDIYYIALEMLCGHDVTGCDTNGN
;
A
#
# COMPACT_ATOMS: atom_id res chain seq x y z
N MET A 1 -9.11 -15.25 -16.96
CA MET A 1 -8.58 -14.40 -15.86
C MET A 1 -9.44 -13.16 -15.82
N VAL A 2 -10.06 -12.85 -14.67
CA VAL A 2 -10.90 -11.67 -14.49
C VAL A 2 -9.99 -10.56 -14.00
N TYR A 3 -9.84 -9.50 -14.80
CA TYR A 3 -9.07 -8.32 -14.40
C TYR A 3 -9.92 -7.51 -13.42
N ASN A 4 -9.37 -7.23 -12.24
CA ASN A 4 -9.98 -6.35 -11.25
C ASN A 4 -9.15 -5.08 -11.15
N GLU A 5 -9.80 -3.93 -11.00
CA GLU A 5 -9.07 -2.69 -10.74
C GLU A 5 -8.40 -2.75 -9.36
N PRO A 6 -7.14 -2.31 -9.24
CA PRO A 6 -6.46 -2.28 -7.96
C PRO A 6 -7.17 -1.32 -7.02
N LYS A 7 -7.30 -1.72 -5.75
CA LYS A 7 -8.06 -0.99 -4.72
C LYS A 7 -7.28 -0.89 -3.43
N MET A 8 -7.46 0.20 -2.70
CA MET A 8 -6.79 0.45 -1.43
C MET A 8 -7.82 0.57 -0.31
N TYR A 9 -7.44 0.12 0.88
CA TYR A 9 -8.31 0.09 2.05
C TYR A 9 -7.53 0.54 3.28
N PHE A 10 -8.20 1.27 4.16
CA PHE A 10 -7.66 1.60 5.48
C PHE A 10 -7.55 0.34 6.34
N SER A 11 -6.54 0.26 7.22
CA SER A 11 -6.53 -0.77 8.25
C SER A 11 -7.51 -0.40 9.36
N ASN A 12 -8.42 -1.30 9.70
CA ASN A 12 -9.24 -1.13 10.90
C ASN A 12 -8.45 -1.52 12.16
N THR A 13 -8.89 -1.08 13.34
CA THR A 13 -8.27 -1.37 14.65
C THR A 13 -8.11 -2.88 14.89
N ASP A 14 -9.01 -3.69 14.32
CA ASP A 14 -9.01 -5.16 14.41
C ASP A 14 -8.05 -5.85 13.42
N LYS A 15 -7.17 -5.10 12.75
CA LYS A 15 -6.25 -5.60 11.71
C LYS A 15 -6.98 -6.29 10.54
N THR A 16 -8.27 -6.06 10.36
CA THR A 16 -9.03 -6.49 9.19
C THR A 16 -9.09 -5.38 8.13
N LYS A 17 -9.46 -5.76 6.91
CA LYS A 17 -9.71 -4.85 5.80
C LYS A 17 -10.82 -3.87 6.21
N GLY A 18 -10.47 -2.59 6.34
CA GLY A 18 -11.41 -1.52 6.70
C GLY A 18 -12.07 -0.90 5.47
N THR A 19 -12.44 0.37 5.60
CA THR A 19 -13.10 1.17 4.56
C THR A 19 -12.21 1.32 3.32
N GLU A 20 -12.83 1.30 2.13
CA GLU A 20 -12.14 1.57 0.86
C GLU A 20 -11.67 3.03 0.81
N VAL A 21 -10.45 3.24 0.34
CA VAL A 21 -9.95 4.58 0.01
C VAL A 21 -10.58 4.95 -1.33
N LEU A 22 -11.43 5.98 -1.33
CA LEU A 22 -12.17 6.44 -2.51
C LEU A 22 -11.29 7.29 -3.46
N GLY A 23 -10.14 6.75 -3.86
CA GLY A 23 -9.26 7.33 -4.87
C GLY A 23 -8.96 6.31 -5.97
N ALA A 24 -8.86 6.76 -7.22
CA ALA A 24 -8.54 5.89 -8.34
C ALA A 24 -7.02 5.61 -8.35
N ILE A 25 -6.63 4.34 -8.42
CA ILE A 25 -5.22 3.97 -8.54
C ILE A 25 -4.81 4.03 -10.02
N ALA A 26 -3.81 4.85 -10.31
CA ALA A 26 -3.20 5.02 -11.62
C ALA A 26 -1.71 4.69 -11.57
N ASN A 27 -1.07 4.50 -12.72
CA ASN A 27 0.38 4.26 -12.84
C ASN A 27 0.90 3.16 -11.90
N TYR A 28 0.10 2.11 -11.71
CA TYR A 28 0.46 0.97 -10.89
C TYR A 28 1.66 0.23 -11.49
N LYS A 29 2.68 -0.01 -10.66
CA LYS A 29 3.77 -0.93 -10.97
C LYS A 29 3.57 -2.22 -10.17
N PRO A 30 3.79 -3.39 -10.80
CA PRO A 30 3.63 -4.66 -10.12
C PRO A 30 4.51 -4.76 -8.86
N PRO A 31 4.10 -5.58 -7.89
CA PRO A 31 4.77 -5.67 -6.60
C PRO A 31 6.17 -6.24 -6.80
N CYS A 32 7.19 -5.50 -6.35
CA CYS A 32 8.59 -5.85 -6.55
C CYS A 32 9.24 -6.22 -5.21
N PRO A 33 9.96 -7.35 -5.11
CA PRO A 33 10.69 -7.69 -3.90
C PRO A 33 11.88 -6.74 -3.71
N VAL A 34 12.03 -6.21 -2.51
CA VAL A 34 13.13 -5.36 -2.07
C VAL A 34 14.03 -6.15 -1.14
N LEU A 35 15.24 -6.42 -1.61
CA LEU A 35 16.23 -7.23 -0.90
C LEU A 35 17.06 -6.42 0.13
N ASN A 36 16.86 -5.09 0.19
CA ASN A 36 17.83 -4.16 0.78
C ASN A 36 17.48 -3.57 2.15
N ASN A 37 16.36 -3.94 2.79
CA ASN A 37 16.12 -3.61 4.20
C ASN A 37 16.85 -4.58 5.16
N LYS A 38 18.10 -4.92 4.83
CA LYS A 38 19.01 -5.69 5.68
C LYS A 38 19.69 -4.75 6.67
N GLY A 39 18.97 -4.33 7.70
CA GLY A 39 19.55 -3.62 8.83
C GLY A 39 18.77 -3.91 10.09
N ASN A 40 19.34 -4.71 11.00
CA ASN A 40 18.82 -5.04 12.34
C ASN A 40 17.68 -6.07 12.45
N LYS A 41 17.77 -7.22 11.77
CA LYS A 41 17.20 -8.44 12.38
C LYS A 41 18.30 -9.10 13.19
N VAL A 42 18.14 -9.12 14.51
CA VAL A 42 19.09 -9.72 15.46
C VAL A 42 19.25 -11.20 15.10
N LEU A 43 20.47 -11.59 14.73
CA LEU A 43 20.87 -12.98 14.57
C LEU A 43 20.83 -13.64 15.97
N LEU A 44 19.69 -14.19 16.36
CA LEU A 44 19.64 -15.12 17.48
C LEU A 44 20.46 -16.34 17.08
N GLY A 45 21.66 -16.44 17.65
CA GLY A 45 22.63 -17.47 17.32
C GLY A 45 22.12 -18.86 17.67
N TYR A 46 21.51 -19.53 16.70
CA TYR A 46 21.41 -20.98 16.62
C TYR A 46 21.44 -21.38 15.14
N THR A 47 22.39 -22.24 14.82
CA THR A 47 22.66 -22.84 13.50
C THR A 47 21.54 -23.80 13.12
N HIS A 48 20.48 -23.29 12.52
CA HIS A 48 19.62 -24.01 11.59
C HIS A 48 19.34 -23.03 10.46
N PHE A 49 19.38 -23.48 9.21
CA PHE A 49 19.08 -22.68 8.03
C PHE A 49 17.83 -21.82 8.31
N GLN A 50 18.03 -20.53 8.58
CA GLN A 50 16.94 -19.59 8.74
C GLN A 50 16.26 -19.56 7.37
N GLU A 51 14.99 -19.95 7.31
CA GLU A 51 14.16 -19.77 6.11
C GLU A 51 14.44 -18.37 5.57
N GLY A 52 14.91 -18.32 4.32
CA GLY A 52 15.51 -17.12 3.74
C GLY A 52 14.64 -15.92 4.06
N ILE A 53 15.26 -14.87 4.63
CA ILE A 53 14.61 -13.61 5.00
C ILE A 53 13.64 -13.24 3.89
N LYS A 54 12.32 -13.44 4.11
CA LYS A 54 11.30 -13.12 3.11
C LYS A 54 11.49 -11.66 2.73
N ALA A 55 11.68 -11.40 1.44
CA ALA A 55 11.95 -10.05 0.95
C ALA A 55 10.73 -9.18 1.27
N ASP A 56 10.98 -7.94 1.70
CA ASP A 56 9.90 -6.96 1.82
C ASP A 56 9.41 -6.63 0.42
N THR A 57 8.10 -6.51 0.21
CA THR A 57 7.54 -6.16 -1.10
C THR A 57 7.29 -4.67 -1.15
N GLN A 58 7.74 -4.03 -2.22
CA GLN A 58 7.48 -2.62 -2.50
C GLN A 58 6.48 -2.50 -3.64
N ILE A 59 5.48 -1.65 -3.44
CA ILE A 59 4.44 -1.36 -4.41
C ILE A 59 4.46 0.13 -4.71
N LYS A 60 4.65 0.48 -5.98
CA LYS A 60 4.65 1.87 -6.44
C LYS A 60 3.42 2.13 -7.27
N PHE A 61 2.67 3.17 -6.92
CA PHE A 61 1.44 3.54 -7.60
C PHE A 61 1.18 5.03 -7.45
N SER A 62 0.34 5.58 -8.30
CA SER A 62 -0.22 6.91 -8.11
C SER A 62 -1.68 6.76 -7.67
N ILE A 63 -2.12 7.56 -6.72
CA ILE A 63 -3.55 7.69 -6.40
C ILE A 63 -4.05 9.02 -6.92
N VAL A 64 -5.25 9.00 -7.48
CA VAL A 64 -5.92 10.13 -8.09
C VAL A 64 -7.19 10.43 -7.31
N PHE A 65 -7.31 11.66 -6.84
CA PHE A 65 -8.52 12.17 -6.20
C PHE A 65 -9.11 13.29 -7.06
N ASP A 66 -10.37 13.12 -7.45
CA ASP A 66 -11.16 14.21 -8.01
C ASP A 66 -11.79 14.98 -6.84
N ILE A 67 -11.60 16.29 -6.73
CA ILE A 67 -12.13 17.15 -5.66
C ILE A 67 -13.30 18.03 -6.11
N ASN A 68 -14.02 17.61 -7.14
CA ASN A 68 -15.20 18.30 -7.65
C ASN A 68 -16.29 18.53 -6.58
N THR A 69 -16.44 17.63 -5.59
CA THR A 69 -17.48 17.73 -4.56
C THR A 69 -16.93 17.85 -3.13
N VAL A 70 -17.77 18.34 -2.21
CA VAL A 70 -17.44 18.45 -0.77
C VAL A 70 -17.16 17.07 -0.16
N GLU A 71 -17.84 16.02 -0.64
CA GLU A 71 -17.62 14.64 -0.19
C GLU A 71 -16.22 14.16 -0.59
N ASP A 72 -15.79 14.42 -1.81
CA ASP A 72 -14.48 14.01 -2.29
C ASP A 72 -13.34 14.74 -1.58
N ILE A 73 -13.54 16.03 -1.28
CA ILE A 73 -12.62 16.81 -0.45
C ILE A 73 -12.48 16.17 0.94
N ASN A 74 -13.57 15.67 1.52
CA ASN A 74 -13.53 14.99 2.81
C ASN A 74 -12.83 13.63 2.72
N ASN A 75 -13.03 12.87 1.64
CA ASN A 75 -12.33 11.61 1.38
C ASN A 75 -10.82 11.82 1.29
N PHE A 76 -10.39 12.87 0.57
CA PHE A 76 -8.99 13.26 0.50
C PHE A 76 -8.42 13.67 1.87
N LYS A 77 -9.18 14.44 2.66
CA LYS A 77 -8.77 14.82 4.03
C LYS A 77 -8.64 13.61 4.95
N GLU A 78 -9.54 12.63 4.83
CA GLU A 78 -9.47 11.38 5.58
C GLU A 78 -8.24 10.54 5.17
N PHE A 79 -7.99 10.42 3.87
CA PHE A 79 -6.77 9.78 3.38
C PHE A 79 -5.51 10.45 3.95
N ARG A 80 -5.46 11.78 3.92
CA ARG A 80 -4.34 12.56 4.45
C ARG A 80 -4.17 12.41 5.96
N SER A 81 -5.26 12.37 6.74
CA SER A 81 -5.17 12.23 8.20
C SER A 81 -4.66 10.85 8.61
N LYS A 82 -4.95 9.81 7.82
CA LYS A 82 -4.53 8.43 8.05
C LYS A 82 -3.28 8.01 7.27
N TYR A 83 -2.59 8.93 6.60
CA TYR A 83 -1.43 8.63 5.74
C TYR A 83 -0.32 7.82 6.45
N ASN A 84 -0.14 8.03 7.76
CA ASN A 84 0.88 7.36 8.56
C ASN A 84 0.45 5.97 9.09
N GLU A 85 -0.78 5.54 8.81
CA GLU A 85 -1.33 4.26 9.25
C GLU A 85 -0.93 3.09 8.32
N TYR A 86 -1.39 1.89 8.65
CA TYR A 86 -1.27 0.75 7.77
C TYR A 86 -2.40 0.75 6.74
N PHE A 87 -2.09 0.30 5.55
CA PHE A 87 -3.05 0.16 4.46
C PHE A 87 -3.05 -1.26 3.92
N TYR A 88 -4.20 -1.64 3.40
CA TYR A 88 -4.38 -2.86 2.64
C TYR A 88 -4.49 -2.49 1.16
N PHE A 89 -3.60 -3.00 0.34
CA PHE A 89 -3.64 -2.84 -1.11
C PHE A 89 -4.07 -4.15 -1.75
N LYS A 90 -5.05 -4.09 -2.63
CA LYS A 90 -5.58 -5.24 -3.35
C LYS A 90 -5.20 -5.08 -4.80
N ASP A 91 -4.42 -6.02 -5.30
CA ASP A 91 -3.91 -6.03 -6.67
C ASP A 91 -4.92 -6.65 -7.66
N GLU A 92 -4.61 -6.53 -8.95
CA GLU A 92 -5.40 -7.01 -10.09
C GLU A 92 -5.72 -8.50 -9.99
N LEU A 93 -4.79 -9.28 -9.41
CA LEU A 93 -4.91 -10.71 -9.18
C LEU A 93 -5.68 -11.07 -7.90
N ASN A 94 -6.34 -10.10 -7.26
CA ASN A 94 -7.06 -10.26 -5.99
C ASN A 94 -6.13 -10.60 -4.79
N THR A 95 -4.80 -10.45 -4.96
CA THR A 95 -3.81 -10.60 -3.89
C THR A 95 -3.88 -9.40 -2.95
N LEU A 96 -3.94 -9.66 -1.65
CA LEU A 96 -3.98 -8.63 -0.62
C LEU A 96 -2.59 -8.39 -0.06
N TYR A 97 -2.16 -7.13 -0.06
CA TYR A 97 -0.93 -6.67 0.54
C TYR A 97 -1.26 -5.76 1.71
N LYS A 98 -0.41 -5.77 2.72
CA LYS A 98 -0.50 -4.93 3.92
C LYS A 98 0.82 -4.21 4.13
N GLY A 99 0.79 -2.89 4.07
CA GLY A 99 2.00 -2.09 4.18
C GLY A 99 1.78 -0.74 4.81
N LYS A 100 2.88 0.00 4.93
CA LYS A 100 2.85 1.43 5.22
C LYS A 100 3.28 2.18 3.98
N LEU A 101 2.73 3.37 3.80
CA LEU A 101 3.25 4.30 2.81
C LEU A 101 4.61 4.81 3.30
N VAL A 102 5.61 4.76 2.42
CA VAL A 102 6.98 5.19 2.66
C VAL A 102 7.30 6.30 1.69
N GLY A 103 7.87 7.38 2.18
CA GLY A 103 8.20 8.56 1.39
C GLY A 103 7.38 9.79 1.79
N ASN A 104 7.85 10.94 1.30
CA ASN A 104 7.16 12.21 1.51
C ASN A 104 5.92 12.27 0.63
N TYR A 105 4.84 12.76 1.20
CA TYR A 105 3.63 13.10 0.49
C TYR A 105 3.93 14.33 -0.40
N GLU A 106 4.36 14.08 -1.63
CA GLU A 106 4.58 15.12 -2.64
C GLU A 106 3.41 15.08 -3.64
N ILE A 107 2.66 16.18 -3.71
CA ILE A 107 1.65 16.39 -4.74
C ILE A 107 2.43 16.73 -6.00
N ASP A 108 2.82 15.69 -6.72
CA ASP A 108 3.93 15.69 -7.69
C ASP A 108 3.56 16.32 -9.04
N SER A 109 2.41 16.98 -9.18
CA SER A 109 2.00 17.57 -10.45
C SER A 109 1.17 18.85 -10.31
N PRO A 110 1.35 19.79 -11.24
CA PRO A 110 0.55 21.01 -11.31
C PRO A 110 -0.92 20.64 -11.53
N ILE A 111 -1.76 21.44 -10.91
CA ILE A 111 -3.21 21.39 -10.87
C ILE A 111 -3.77 21.38 -12.31
N GLU A 112 -3.96 20.21 -12.91
CA GLU A 112 -4.81 20.08 -14.11
C GLU A 112 -6.27 19.99 -13.66
N GLY A 113 -6.86 21.15 -13.35
CA GLY A 113 -8.25 21.24 -12.88
C GLY A 113 -8.45 20.76 -11.43
N ASP A 114 -9.59 20.13 -11.16
CA ASP A 114 -10.00 19.67 -9.83
C ASP A 114 -9.49 18.25 -9.51
N ILE A 115 -8.38 17.81 -10.12
CA ILE A 115 -7.83 16.44 -9.94
C ILE A 115 -6.44 16.49 -9.30
N TYR A 116 -6.27 15.76 -8.19
CA TYR A 116 -5.00 15.60 -7.49
C TYR A 116 -4.37 14.25 -7.78
N TYR A 117 -3.12 14.29 -8.26
CA TYR A 117 -2.26 13.13 -8.41
C TYR A 117 -1.25 13.08 -7.27
N ILE A 118 -1.18 11.94 -6.59
CA ILE A 118 -0.20 11.70 -5.54
C ILE A 118 0.57 10.43 -5.89
N ALA A 119 1.88 10.57 -6.08
CA ALA A 119 2.77 9.43 -6.23
C ALA A 119 3.01 8.80 -4.86
N LEU A 120 2.77 7.49 -4.74
CA LEU A 120 2.85 6.75 -3.50
C LEU A 120 3.73 5.51 -3.65
N GLU A 121 4.42 5.20 -2.57
CA GLU A 121 5.20 3.99 -2.43
C GLU A 121 4.76 3.30 -1.14
N MET A 122 4.36 2.04 -1.23
CA MET A 122 3.97 1.23 -0.08
C MET A 122 4.99 0.12 0.14
N LEU A 123 5.48 0.02 1.37
CA LEU A 123 6.35 -1.06 1.81
C LEU A 123 5.57 -2.08 2.62
N CYS A 124 5.62 -3.33 2.18
CA CYS A 124 4.95 -4.47 2.78
C CYS A 124 5.98 -5.43 3.39
N GLY A 125 5.79 -5.79 4.66
CA GLY A 125 6.68 -6.73 5.37
C GLY A 125 6.45 -8.21 5.05
N HIS A 126 5.99 -8.52 3.83
CA HIS A 126 5.75 -9.87 3.33
C HIS A 126 6.12 -9.96 1.85
N ASP A 127 6.25 -11.20 1.41
CA ASP A 127 6.61 -11.55 0.04
C ASP A 127 5.50 -11.20 -0.96
N VAL A 128 5.83 -11.27 -2.25
CA VAL A 128 4.97 -10.95 -3.40
C VAL A 128 3.73 -11.85 -3.46
N THR A 129 3.69 -12.92 -2.66
CA THR A 129 2.51 -13.79 -2.50
C THR A 129 1.35 -13.12 -1.75
N GLY A 130 1.58 -11.96 -1.11
CA GLY A 130 0.58 -11.24 -0.32
C GLY A 130 0.55 -11.66 1.15
N CYS A 131 -0.31 -10.98 1.91
CA CYS A 131 -0.61 -11.26 3.31
C CYS A 131 -1.73 -12.31 3.39
N ASP A 132 -1.46 -13.45 4.03
CA ASP A 132 -2.51 -14.41 4.37
C ASP A 132 -3.50 -13.77 5.34
N THR A 133 -4.73 -13.52 4.88
CA THR A 133 -5.86 -13.23 5.79
C THR A 133 -6.42 -14.51 6.44
N ASN A 134 -5.88 -15.67 6.08
CA ASN A 134 -6.28 -16.99 6.57
C ASN A 134 -5.23 -17.59 7.51
N GLY A 135 -4.76 -16.80 8.48
CA GLY A 135 -4.06 -17.37 9.64
C GLY A 135 -5.10 -17.91 10.62
N ASN A 136 -5.10 -19.24 10.80
CA ASN A 136 -5.75 -19.92 11.93
C ASN A 136 -5.45 -19.24 13.28
#